data_AF-A0A328YR94-F1
#
_entry.id   AF-A0A328YR94-F1
#
_cell.length_a   1.000
_cell.length_b   1.000
_cell.length_c   1.000
_cell.angle_alpha   90.00
_cell.angle_beta   90.00
_cell.angle_gamma   90.00
#
_symmetry.space_group_name_H-M   'P 1'
#
loop_
_entity.id
_entity.type
_entity.pdbx_description
1 polymer ?
#
loop_
_entity_poly.entity_id
_entity_poly.type
_entity_poly.pdbx_seq_one_letter_code
_entity_poly.pdbx_strand_id
1 'polypeptide(L)' 'MGLIKEPLNIDFVVENRPLTKEEEKQISEYIISQKKKRESKNNTNSRISKTKQKV' A
#
# COMPACT_ATOMS: atom_id res chain seq x y z
N MET A 1 15.60 -20.17 -22.61
CA MET A 1 15.22 -20.19 -21.18
C MET A 1 16.19 -21.10 -20.42
N GLY A 2 17.47 -20.77 -20.43
CA GLY A 2 18.50 -21.46 -19.67
C GLY A 2 19.20 -20.43 -18.81
N LEU A 3 19.29 -20.68 -17.50
CA LEU A 3 20.48 -20.47 -16.68
C LEU A 3 20.25 -20.54 -15.17
N ILE A 4 19.02 -20.63 -14.64
CA ILE A 4 18.81 -20.89 -13.21
C ILE A 4 17.54 -21.74 -13.04
N LYS A 5 17.70 -23.01 -12.64
CA LYS A 5 16.61 -23.82 -12.10
C LYS A 5 16.54 -23.55 -10.61
N GLU A 6 15.36 -23.25 -10.08
CA GLU A 6 15.15 -23.22 -8.64
C GLU A 6 15.50 -24.61 -8.07
N PRO A 7 16.26 -24.66 -6.96
CA PRO A 7 16.69 -25.93 -6.38
C PRO A 7 15.46 -26.66 -5.81
N LEU A 8 15.23 -27.90 -6.29
CA LEU A 8 13.98 -28.64 -6.09
C LEU A 8 13.57 -28.84 -4.62
N ASN A 9 14.51 -28.74 -3.67
CA ASN A 9 14.29 -29.06 -2.26
C ASN A 9 14.92 -27.99 -1.34
N ILE A 10 14.76 -26.69 -1.64
CA ILE A 10 15.16 -25.62 -0.72
C ILE A 10 13.93 -24.87 -0.24
N ASP A 11 13.72 -24.91 1.07
CA ASP A 11 12.73 -24.09 1.76
C ASP A 11 13.37 -22.77 2.17
N PHE A 12 12.84 -21.66 1.67
CA PHE A 12 13.23 -20.33 2.13
C PHE A 12 12.50 -20.01 3.43
N VAL A 13 13.25 -19.90 4.53
CA VAL A 13 12.71 -19.37 5.78
C VAL A 13 12.84 -17.85 5.73
N VAL A 14 11.71 -17.17 5.60
CA VAL A 14 11.67 -15.71 5.72
C VAL A 14 11.78 -15.37 7.20
N GLU A 15 12.92 -14.85 7.61
CA GLU A 15 13.08 -14.29 8.95
C GLU A 15 12.22 -13.02 9.06
N ASN A 16 11.09 -13.15 9.75
CA ASN A 16 10.25 -12.02 10.10
C ASN A 16 10.95 -11.22 11.21
N ARG A 17 11.89 -10.34 10.85
CA ARG A 17 12.49 -9.44 11.83
C ARG A 17 11.42 -8.50 12.39
N PRO A 18 11.36 -8.29 13.72
CA PRO A 18 10.51 -7.25 14.27
C PRO A 18 10.97 -5.88 13.76
N LEU A 19 10.02 -4.98 13.53
CA LEU A 19 10.31 -3.61 13.15
C LEU A 19 11.05 -2.91 14.30
N THR A 20 12.07 -2.12 13.96
CA THR A 20 12.66 -1.19 14.92
C THR A 20 11.69 -0.04 15.22
N LYS A 21 11.83 0.61 16.37
CA LYS A 21 10.97 1.75 16.77
C LYS A 21 11.03 2.91 15.77
N GLU A 22 12.12 3.06 15.04
CA GLU A 22 12.30 4.09 14.02
C GLU A 22 11.51 3.74 12.75
N GLU A 23 11.63 2.51 12.27
CA GLU A 23 10.87 2.01 11.12
C GLU A 23 9.36 2.02 11.38
N GLU A 24 8.94 1.64 12.60
CA GLU A 24 7.53 1.68 13.01
C GLU A 24 6.96 3.10 12.91
N LYS A 25 7.71 4.11 13.39
CA LYS A 25 7.31 5.51 13.29
C LYS A 25 7.21 5.97 11.84
N GLN A 26 8.22 5.68 11.02
CA GLN A 26 8.23 6.06 9.60
C GLN A 26 7.04 5.46 8.84
N ILE A 27 6.73 4.18 9.09
CA ILE A 27 5.58 3.49 8.48
C ILE A 27 4.27 4.13 8.95
N SER A 28 4.15 4.42 10.25
CA SER A 28 2.96 5.07 10.82
C SER A 28 2.69 6.44 10.19
N GLU A 29 3.72 7.30 10.12
CA GLU A 29 3.64 8.63 9.50
C GLU A 29 3.25 8.54 8.02
N TYR A 30 3.85 7.59 7.29
CA TYR A 30 3.52 7.35 5.90
C TYR A 30 2.04 6.97 5.73
N ILE A 31 1.54 6.01 6.52
CA ILE A 31 0.14 5.57 6.46
C ILE A 31 -0.82 6.74 6.73
N ILE A 32 -0.55 7.54 7.76
CA ILE A 32 -1.38 8.71 8.10
C ILE A 32 -1.42 9.69 6.92
N SER A 33 -0.26 9.99 6.33
CA SER A 33 -0.18 10.91 5.19
C SER A 33 -0.98 10.41 3.97
N GLN A 34 -0.92 9.10 3.68
CA GLN A 34 -1.61 8.50 2.55
C GLN A 34 -3.11 8.39 2.79
N LYS A 35 -3.55 8.07 4.01
CA LYS A 35 -4.97 8.10 4.40
C LYS A 35 -5.55 9.50 4.20
N LYS A 36 -4.87 10.54 4.70
CA LYS A 36 -5.28 11.94 4.50
C LYS A 36 -5.39 12.32 3.02
N LYS A 37 -4.42 11.89 2.20
CA LYS A 37 -4.45 12.09 0.73
C LYS A 37 -5.61 11.35 0.04
N ARG A 38 -6.02 10.19 0.54
CA ARG A 38 -7.17 9.43 -0.01
C ARG A 38 -8.49 10.09 0.38
N GLU A 39 -8.63 10.53 1.63
CA GLU A 39 -9.82 11.24 2.11
C GLU A 39 -10.09 12.53 1.32
N SER A 40 -9.05 13.32 1.04
CA SER A 40 -9.22 14.54 0.24
C SER A 40 -9.67 14.26 -1.20
N LYS A 41 -9.21 13.18 -1.82
CA LYS A 41 -9.64 12.75 -3.16
C LYS A 41 -11.07 12.21 -3.19
N ASN A 42 -11.49 11.49 -2.14
CA ASN A 42 -12.86 10.96 -2.07
C ASN A 42 -13.90 12.08 -1.89
N ASN A 43 -13.53 13.16 -1.20
CA ASN A 43 -14.40 14.32 -1.00
C ASN A 43 -14.63 15.15 -2.28
N THR A 44 -13.75 15.07 -3.28
CA THR A 44 -13.93 15.80 -4.55
C THR A 44 -14.75 15.00 -5.57
N ASN A 45 -14.64 13.67 -5.58
CA ASN A 45 -15.39 12.82 -6.52
C ASN A 45 -16.90 12.74 -6.21
N SER A 46 -17.31 12.90 -4.96
CA SER A 46 -18.73 12.88 -4.58
C SER A 46 -19.51 14.13 -5.00
N ARG A 47 -18.83 15.22 -5.38
CA ARG A 47 -19.49 16.46 -5.86
C ARG A 47 -19.80 16.43 -7.35
N ILE A 48 -19.06 15.65 -8.14
CA ILE A 48 -19.19 15.63 -9.61
C ILE A 48 -20.35 14.73 -10.07
N SER A 49 -20.78 13.77 -9.24
CA SER A 49 -21.86 12.84 -9.59
C SER A 49 -23.27 13.41 -9.42
N LYS A 50 -23.46 14.57 -8.77
CA LYS A 50 -24.79 15.17 -8.55
C LYS A 50 -25.27 16.07 -9.70
N THR A 51 -24.42 16.39 -10.68
CA THR A 51 -24.74 17.37 -11.74
C THR A 51 -25.24 16.76 -13.05
N LYS A 52 -25.35 15.42 -13.17
CA LYS A 52 -25.80 14.73 -14.40
C LYS A 52 -27.24 14.21 -14.37
N GLN A 53 -28.04 14.54 -13.36
CA GLN A 53 -29.46 14.18 -13.29
C GLN A 53 -30.34 15.44 -13.38
N LYS A 54 -30.24 16.18 -14.50
CA LYS A 54 -31.26 17.17 -14.88
C LYS A 54 -31.11 17.49 -16.37
N VAL A 55 -31.60 16.59 -17.22
CA VAL A 55 -31.99 16.87 -18.62
C VAL A 55 -33.27 16.09 -18.87
#